data_AF-A0A7S3WRE5-F1
#
_entry.id   AF-A0A7S3WRE5-F1
#
_cell.length_a   1.000
_cell.length_b   1.000
_cell.length_c   1.000
_cell.angle_alpha   90.00
_cell.angle_beta   90.00
_cell.angle_gamma   90.00
#
_symmetry.space_group_name_H-M   'P 1'
#
loop_
_entity.id
_entity.type
_entity.pdbx_description
1 polymer ?
#
loop_
_entity_poly.entity_id
_entity_poly.type
_entity_poly.pdbx_seq_one_letter_code
_entity_poly.pdbx_strand_id
1 'polypeptide(L)'
;PPGCGKTLLAKAIANECQANFISIKGPELLTMWFGESEANVRELFDKARGAAPCVLFFDELDSIARARGSSGGDAGGAGDRVINQILTEMDGMGAKKSVFIIGA
;
A
#
# COMPACT_ATOMS: atom_id res chain seq x y z
N PRO A 1 -10.98 10.56 -8.77
CA PRO A 1 -12.26 11.08 -8.23
C PRO A 1 -12.92 10.08 -7.28
N PRO A 2 -13.34 10.52 -6.08
CA PRO A 2 -14.09 9.68 -5.16
C PRO A 2 -15.43 9.26 -5.77
N GLY A 3 -15.92 8.07 -5.41
CA GLY A 3 -17.24 7.58 -5.85
C GLY A 3 -17.26 6.87 -7.21
N CYS A 4 -16.14 6.75 -7.94
CA CYS A 4 -16.07 6.03 -9.22
C CYS A 4 -15.99 4.48 -9.09
N GLY A 5 -16.30 3.91 -7.93
CA GLY A 5 -16.36 2.45 -7.75
C GLY A 5 -15.01 1.72 -7.72
N LYS A 6 -13.86 2.39 -7.55
CA LYS A 6 -12.52 1.76 -7.54
C LYS A 6 -12.40 0.66 -6.49
N THR A 7 -12.80 0.96 -5.26
CA THR A 7 -12.81 0.01 -4.13
C THR A 7 -13.79 -1.14 -4.39
N LEU A 8 -14.94 -0.88 -5.01
CA LEU A 8 -15.91 -1.91 -5.38
C LEU A 8 -15.35 -2.84 -6.46
N LEU A 9 -14.69 -2.29 -7.47
CA LEU A 9 -14.05 -3.07 -8.53
C LEU A 9 -12.93 -3.95 -7.97
N ALA A 10 -12.09 -3.43 -7.08
CA ALA A 10 -11.03 -4.20 -6.44
C ALA A 10 -11.59 -5.38 -5.62
N LYS A 11 -12.67 -5.15 -4.85
CA LYS A 11 -13.38 -6.21 -4.12
C LYS A 11 -14.01 -7.24 -5.04
N ALA A 12 -14.60 -6.81 -6.16
CA ALA A 12 -15.19 -7.70 -7.15
C ALA A 12 -14.12 -8.62 -7.79
N ILE A 13 -12.96 -8.06 -8.14
CA ILE A 13 -11.82 -8.86 -8.65
C ILE A 13 -11.37 -9.89 -7.63
N ALA A 14 -11.21 -9.51 -6.36
CA ALA A 14 -10.81 -10.46 -5.32
C ALA A 14 -11.81 -11.60 -5.16
N ASN A 15 -13.11 -11.29 -5.19
CA ASN A 15 -14.17 -12.30 -5.10
C ASN A 15 -14.16 -13.25 -6.30
N GLU A 16 -14.10 -12.71 -7.53
CA GLU A 16 -14.07 -13.50 -8.76
C GLU A 16 -12.83 -14.43 -8.80
N CYS A 17 -11.68 -13.96 -8.30
CA CYS A 17 -10.46 -14.74 -8.22
C CYS A 17 -10.38 -15.66 -6.98
N GLN A 18 -11.39 -15.68 -6.11
CA GLN A 18 -11.37 -16.40 -4.83
C GLN A 18 -10.13 -16.07 -3.99
N ALA A 19 -9.72 -14.80 -4.00
CA ALA A 19 -8.58 -14.28 -3.30
C ALA A 19 -9.01 -13.54 -2.02
N ASN A 20 -8.19 -13.64 -0.98
CA ASN A 20 -8.32 -12.81 0.21
C ASN A 20 -8.19 -11.33 -0.16
N PHE A 21 -8.90 -10.44 0.55
CA PHE A 21 -8.85 -9.01 0.29
C PHE A 21 -8.36 -8.28 1.55
N ILE A 22 -7.20 -7.64 1.46
CA ILE A 22 -6.64 -6.79 2.51
C ILE A 22 -6.65 -5.37 1.98
N SER A 23 -7.29 -4.44 2.69
CA SER A 23 -7.27 -3.02 2.33
C SER A 23 -6.62 -2.17 3.41
N ILE A 24 -5.82 -1.20 3.00
CA ILE A 24 -5.23 -0.17 3.86
C ILE A 24 -5.48 1.20 3.23
N LYS A 25 -5.76 2.22 4.05
CA LYS A 25 -5.77 3.60 3.56
C LYS A 25 -4.38 4.23 3.71
N GLY A 26 -3.97 5.05 2.76
CA GLY A 26 -2.69 5.77 2.79
C GLY A 26 -2.38 6.42 4.14
N PRO A 27 -3.30 7.19 4.76
CA PRO A 27 -3.03 7.86 6.04
C PRO A 27 -2.77 6.89 7.20
N GLU A 28 -3.27 5.66 7.14
CA GLU A 28 -3.06 4.63 8.18
C GLU A 28 -1.61 4.11 8.20
N LEU A 29 -0.86 4.33 7.11
CA LEU A 29 0.55 3.96 7.02
C LEU A 29 1.49 5.02 7.63
N LEU A 30 0.97 6.22 7.93
CA LEU A 30 1.75 7.28 8.57
C LEU A 30 1.63 7.19 10.08
N THR A 31 2.76 7.17 10.77
CA THR A 31 2.81 7.33 12.23
C THR A 31 3.72 8.48 12.62
N MET A 32 3.49 9.04 13.81
CA MET A 32 4.33 10.10 14.37
C MET A 32 5.68 9.58 14.87
N TRP A 33 5.85 8.26 14.96
CA TRP A 33 7.04 7.61 15.50
C TRP A 33 8.01 7.20 14.39
N PHE A 34 9.27 7.56 14.56
CA PHE A 34 10.32 7.27 13.59
C PHE A 34 10.51 5.74 13.43
N GLY A 35 10.43 5.23 12.21
CA GLY A 35 10.67 3.82 11.88
C GLY A 35 9.47 2.87 12.09
N GLU A 36 8.46 3.27 12.84
CA GLU A 36 7.24 2.47 13.05
C GLU A 36 6.43 2.36 11.74
N SER A 37 6.35 3.43 10.96
CA SER A 37 5.65 3.41 9.67
C SER A 37 6.25 2.40 8.67
N GLU A 38 7.59 2.23 8.67
CA GLU A 38 8.27 1.24 7.82
C GLU A 38 8.01 -0.20 8.30
N ALA A 39 7.98 -0.41 9.62
CA ALA A 39 7.64 -1.70 10.22
C ALA A 39 6.20 -2.11 9.89
N ASN A 40 5.24 -1.17 9.93
CA ASN A 40 3.86 -1.41 9.56
C ASN A 40 3.72 -1.85 8.09
N VAL A 41 4.51 -1.24 7.18
CA VAL A 41 4.54 -1.67 5.77
C VAL A 41 5.06 -3.11 5.65
N ARG A 42 6.14 -3.48 6.35
CA ARG A 42 6.64 -4.87 6.33
C ARG A 42 5.58 -5.86 6.82
N GLU A 43 4.96 -5.58 7.96
CA GLU A 43 3.93 -6.43 8.55
C GLU A 43 2.71 -6.57 7.63
N LEU A 44 2.31 -5.49 6.95
CA LEU A 44 1.22 -5.51 5.99
C LEU A 44 1.52 -6.46 4.82
N PHE A 45 2.72 -6.40 4.26
CA PHE A 45 3.13 -7.29 3.18
C PHE A 45 3.28 -8.75 3.64
N ASP A 46 3.78 -8.98 4.86
CA ASP A 46 3.84 -10.33 5.44
C ASP A 46 2.44 -10.93 5.64
N LYS A 47 1.49 -10.13 6.13
CA LYS A 47 0.07 -10.53 6.21
C LYS A 47 -0.50 -10.88 4.84
N ALA A 48 -0.23 -10.05 3.82
CA ALA A 48 -0.70 -10.31 2.45
C ALA A 48 -0.10 -11.60 1.86
N ARG A 49 1.20 -11.86 2.09
CA ARG A 49 1.86 -13.11 1.69
C ARG A 49 1.26 -14.32 2.39
N GLY A 50 1.03 -14.22 3.70
CA GLY A 50 0.41 -15.29 4.49
C GLY A 50 -1.05 -15.58 4.08
N ALA A 51 -1.73 -14.58 3.53
CA ALA A 51 -3.10 -14.68 3.02
C ALA A 51 -3.17 -15.02 1.51
N ALA A 52 -2.08 -15.42 0.87
CA ALA A 52 -2.09 -15.82 -0.54
C ALA A 52 -3.11 -16.96 -0.84
N PRO A 53 -3.91 -16.89 -1.94
CA PRO A 53 -3.98 -15.81 -2.91
C PRO A 53 -4.65 -14.55 -2.34
N CYS A 54 -4.05 -13.37 -2.54
CA CYS A 54 -4.49 -12.12 -1.91
C CYS A 54 -4.48 -10.92 -2.87
N VAL A 55 -5.48 -10.06 -2.76
CA VAL A 55 -5.49 -8.69 -3.29
C VAL A 55 -5.18 -7.73 -2.14
N LEU A 56 -4.04 -7.04 -2.22
CA LEU A 56 -3.65 -5.96 -1.34
C LEU A 56 -4.03 -4.61 -1.97
N PHE A 57 -5.04 -3.96 -1.41
CA PHE A 57 -5.61 -2.72 -1.91
C PHE A 57 -5.17 -1.52 -1.07
N PHE A 58 -4.44 -0.59 -1.68
CA PHE A 58 -4.11 0.71 -1.10
C PHE A 58 -5.13 1.75 -1.55
N ASP A 59 -5.97 2.21 -0.63
CA ASP A 59 -6.90 3.32 -0.86
C ASP A 59 -6.24 4.66 -0.48
N GLU A 60 -6.62 5.76 -1.13
CA GLU A 60 -6.07 7.09 -0.86
C GLU A 60 -4.53 7.12 -0.86
N LEU A 61 -3.89 6.40 -1.79
CA LEU A 61 -2.42 6.28 -1.81
C LEU A 61 -1.76 7.63 -2.10
N ASP A 62 -2.46 8.50 -2.82
CA ASP A 62 -2.07 9.89 -3.09
C ASP A 62 -1.87 10.74 -1.83
N SER A 63 -2.56 10.41 -0.73
CA SER A 63 -2.42 11.10 0.56
C SER A 63 -1.00 11.02 1.15
N ILE A 64 -0.28 9.92 0.86
CA ILE A 64 1.11 9.70 1.29
C ILE A 64 2.12 9.92 0.18
N ALA A 65 1.69 9.91 -1.08
CA ALA A 65 2.52 10.08 -2.26
C ALA A 65 2.63 11.54 -2.74
N ARG A 66 2.52 12.53 -1.84
CA ARG A 66 2.68 13.96 -2.20
C ARG A 66 3.92 14.15 -3.08
N ALA A 67 3.77 14.94 -4.14
CA ALA A 67 4.80 15.10 -5.17
C ALA A 67 6.16 15.38 -4.53
N ARG A 68 7.10 14.44 -4.73
CA ARG A 68 8.50 14.54 -4.29
C ARG A 68 9.03 15.93 -4.67
N GLY A 69 9.39 16.75 -3.67
CA GLY A 69 9.99 18.07 -3.88
C GLY A 69 9.07 19.30 -3.92
N SER A 70 7.77 19.18 -3.59
CA SER A 70 6.84 20.33 -3.57
C SER A 70 6.98 21.24 -2.33
N SER A 71 7.63 20.79 -1.27
CA SER A 71 7.84 21.56 -0.04
C SER A 71 9.28 22.11 0.00
N GLY A 72 9.46 23.41 -0.16
CA GLY A 72 10.75 24.11 -0.10
C GLY A 72 11.35 24.23 1.31
N GLY A 73 11.33 23.17 2.10
CA GLY A 73 11.89 23.11 3.45
C GLY A 73 11.87 21.68 3.97
N ASP A 74 13.06 21.17 4.29
CA ASP A 74 13.38 19.87 4.86
C ASP A 74 13.00 18.62 4.03
N ALA A 75 14.05 18.09 3.39
CA ALA A 75 14.31 16.68 3.09
C ALA A 75 13.18 15.65 3.37
N GLY A 76 12.80 14.89 2.34
CA GLY A 76 12.33 13.50 2.44
C GLY A 76 11.49 13.16 3.68
N GLY A 77 10.22 13.59 3.68
CA GLY A 77 9.33 13.45 4.83
C GLY A 77 8.99 11.99 5.21
N ALA A 78 8.19 11.82 6.27
CA ALA A 78 7.67 10.50 6.67
C ALA A 78 6.97 9.76 5.52
N GLY A 79 6.23 10.48 4.67
CA GLY A 79 5.58 9.92 3.47
C GLY A 79 6.57 9.34 2.44
N ASP A 80 7.66 10.04 2.14
CA ASP A 80 8.66 9.55 1.18
C ASP A 80 9.33 8.26 1.65
N ARG A 81 9.59 8.14 2.95
CA ARG A 81 10.14 6.91 3.55
C ARG A 81 9.18 5.74 3.48
N VAL A 82 7.90 5.97 3.79
CA VAL A 82 6.84 4.95 3.66
C VAL A 82 6.71 4.49 2.20
N ILE A 83 6.68 5.41 1.24
CA ILE A 83 6.62 5.06 -0.19
C ILE A 83 7.84 4.23 -0.61
N ASN A 84 9.05 4.61 -0.18
CA ASN A 84 10.25 3.84 -0.49
C ASN A 84 10.21 2.43 0.12
N GLN A 85 9.66 2.27 1.33
CA GLN A 85 9.47 0.95 1.93
C GLN A 85 8.43 0.12 1.16
N ILE A 86 7.31 0.72 0.72
CA ILE A 86 6.31 0.03 -0.12
C ILE A 86 6.97 -0.47 -1.41
N LEU A 87 7.74 0.38 -2.10
CA LEU A 87 8.47 -0.01 -3.32
C LEU A 87 9.47 -1.15 -3.05
N THR A 88 10.19 -1.09 -1.94
CA THR A 88 11.12 -2.15 -1.51
C THR A 88 10.41 -3.48 -1.30
N GLU A 89 9.25 -3.46 -0.63
CA GLU A 89 8.45 -4.68 -0.44
C GLU A 89 7.90 -5.22 -1.75
N MET A 90 7.49 -4.34 -2.67
CA MET A 90 7.01 -4.71 -4.00
C MET A 90 8.09 -5.41 -4.82
N ASP A 91 9.32 -4.88 -4.81
CA ASP A 91 10.47 -5.48 -5.50
C ASP A 91 10.88 -6.83 -4.87
N GLY A 92 10.71 -6.96 -3.55
CA GLY A 92 10.97 -8.19 -2.81
C GLY A 92 9.96 -9.31 -3.06
N MET A 93 8.79 -9.01 -3.63
CA MET A 93 7.82 -10.03 -4.03
C MET A 93 8.32 -10.79 -5.26
N GLY A 94 9.00 -11.91 -5.03
CA GLY A 94 9.51 -12.77 -6.09
C GLY A 94 8.45 -13.25 -7.09
N ALA A 95 8.88 -13.85 -8.20
CA ALA A 95 8.05 -14.19 -9.36
C ALA A 95 6.84 -15.12 -9.11
N LYS A 96 6.70 -15.72 -7.91
CA LYS A 96 5.50 -16.45 -7.50
C LYS A 96 4.42 -15.46 -7.06
N LYS A 97 3.75 -14.85 -8.05
CA LYS A 97 2.72 -13.81 -7.88
C LYS A 97 1.41 -14.37 -7.31
N SER A 98 1.37 -14.65 -6.02
CA SER A 98 0.13 -14.97 -5.31
C SER A 98 -0.50 -13.76 -4.60
N VAL A 99 0.16 -12.60 -4.65
CA VAL A 99 -0.34 -11.33 -4.13
C VAL A 99 -0.46 -10.33 -5.28
N PHE A 100 -1.65 -9.77 -5.46
CA PHE A 100 -1.94 -8.71 -6.42
C PHE A 100 -2.09 -7.38 -5.69
N ILE A 101 -1.36 -6.36 -6.14
CA ILE A 101 -1.42 -5.01 -5.52
C ILE A 101 -2.24 -4.08 -6.40
N ILE A 102 -3.15 -3.33 -5.79
CA ILE A 102 -3.96 -2.31 -6.44
C ILE A 102 -3.85 -1.01 -5.62
N GLY A 103 -3.53 0.11 -6.27
CA GLY A 103 -3.55 1.45 -5.67
C GLY A 103 -4.67 2.30 -6.27
N ALA A 104 -5.37 3.08 -5.42
CA ALA A 104 -6.48 3.95 -5.80
C ALA A 104 -6.29 5.41 -5.37
#